data_AF-E9EH20-F1
#
_entry.id   AF-E9EH20-F1
#
_cell.length_a   1.000
_cell.length_b   1.000
_cell.length_c   1.000
_cell.angle_alpha   90.00
_cell.angle_beta   90.00
_cell.angle_gamma   90.00
#
_symmetry.space_group_name_H-M   'P 1'
#
loop_
_entity.id
_entity.type
_entity.pdbx_description
1 polymer ?
#
loop_
_entity_poly.entity_id
_entity_poly.type
_entity_poly.pdbx_seq_one_letter_code
_entity_poly.pdbx_strand_id
1 'polypeptide(L)'
;MAATLAELLAKYNNTFGNCLVHSHCKLADGEMMLAKEDVSEPVQLALIEQYYPERWLANGTPYEFSTLKTDDPPQDLVEEFYRITQGFGLQNILGFYHIKGSQDAPAVIEWTEGWKNLTRAMTEEDKSAQPVQTAWNFGRGGPITMACTIVCDTRTTRSGASNAHKGTRTQLPLIMRSNPCSNAGTQSHPKTEDSI
;
A
#
# COMPACT_ATOMS: atom_id res chain seq x y z
N MET A 1 -3.85 -15.52 13.00
CA MET A 1 -3.33 -14.44 12.15
C MET A 1 -3.31 -13.09 12.86
N ALA A 2 -4.45 -12.52 13.25
CA ALA A 2 -4.49 -11.17 13.87
C ALA A 2 -3.59 -11.03 15.11
N ALA A 3 -3.63 -12.01 16.03
CA ALA A 3 -2.73 -12.04 17.19
C ALA A 3 -1.24 -12.09 16.78
N THR A 4 -0.90 -12.92 15.79
CA THR A 4 0.47 -13.05 15.26
C THR A 4 0.97 -11.77 14.61
N LEU A 5 0.12 -11.07 13.85
CA LEU A 5 0.45 -9.77 13.28
C LEU A 5 0.62 -8.70 14.37
N ALA A 6 -0.25 -8.70 15.39
CA ALA A 6 -0.13 -7.80 16.52
C ALA A 6 1.19 -7.99 17.28
N GLU A 7 1.56 -9.24 17.57
CA GLU A 7 2.84 -9.59 18.19
C GLU A 7 4.05 -9.15 17.35
N LEU A 8 3.97 -9.33 16.02
CA LEU A 8 5.02 -8.87 15.11
C LEU A 8 5.17 -7.34 15.16
N LEU A 9 4.08 -6.60 14.98
CA LEU A 9 4.11 -5.14 14.92
C LEU A 9 4.51 -4.50 16.25
N ALA A 10 4.19 -5.15 17.38
CA ALA A 10 4.62 -4.72 18.71
C ALA A 10 6.15 -4.71 18.88
N LYS A 11 6.89 -5.62 18.20
CA LYS A 11 8.37 -5.63 18.22
C LYS A 11 8.98 -4.37 17.65
N TYR A 12 8.25 -3.68 16.77
CA TYR A 12 8.65 -2.43 16.13
C TYR A 12 7.91 -1.23 16.74
N ASN A 13 7.60 -1.30 18.05
CA ASN A 13 6.95 -0.26 18.83
C ASN A 13 5.60 0.21 18.25
N ASN A 14 4.96 -0.61 17.41
CA ASN A 14 3.76 -0.25 16.66
C ASN A 14 3.92 1.04 15.84
N THR A 15 5.11 1.27 15.28
CA THR A 15 5.33 2.31 14.26
C THR A 15 4.59 2.00 12.96
N PHE A 16 4.31 0.71 12.72
CA PHE A 16 3.60 0.22 11.53
C PHE A 16 2.26 -0.43 11.90
N GLY A 17 1.27 -0.27 11.03
CA GLY A 17 -0.03 -0.94 11.12
C GLY A 17 -0.29 -1.79 9.88
N ASN A 18 -1.35 -2.61 9.88
CA ASN A 18 -1.75 -3.38 8.70
C ASN A 18 -2.88 -2.69 7.94
N CYS A 19 -2.93 -2.83 6.62
CA CYS A 19 -4.04 -2.33 5.82
C CYS A 19 -4.47 -3.33 4.74
N LEU A 20 -5.66 -3.12 4.17
CA LEU A 20 -6.07 -3.67 2.90
C LEU A 20 -5.34 -2.89 1.80
N VAL A 21 -4.81 -3.61 0.83
CA VAL A 21 -4.28 -3.02 -0.39
C VAL A 21 -5.44 -2.81 -1.35
N HIS A 22 -5.78 -1.55 -1.56
CA HIS A 22 -6.77 -1.13 -2.56
C HIS A 22 -6.25 0.07 -3.34
N SER A 23 -6.90 0.34 -4.47
CA SER A 23 -6.56 1.44 -5.36
C SER A 23 -7.84 2.20 -5.68
N HIS A 24 -7.81 3.51 -5.45
CA HIS A 24 -8.95 4.40 -5.70
C HIS A 24 -9.01 4.90 -7.15
N CYS A 25 -7.89 4.84 -7.88
CA CYS A 25 -7.81 5.27 -9.27
C CYS A 25 -6.70 4.52 -10.02
N LYS A 26 -6.74 4.57 -11.36
CA LYS A 26 -5.65 4.06 -12.20
C LYS A 26 -4.61 5.16 -12.39
N LEU A 27 -3.36 4.86 -12.06
CA LEU A 27 -2.21 5.72 -12.34
C LEU A 27 -1.81 5.62 -13.81
N ALA A 28 -1.46 6.76 -14.41
CA ALA A 28 -0.76 6.80 -15.68
C ALA A 28 0.73 6.49 -15.51
N ASP A 29 1.43 6.26 -16.63
CA ASP A 29 2.87 6.07 -16.61
C ASP A 29 3.57 7.30 -16.02
N GLY A 30 4.45 7.08 -15.05
CA GLY A 30 5.14 8.15 -14.34
C GLY A 30 4.34 8.82 -13.22
N GLU A 31 3.10 8.39 -12.96
CA GLU A 31 2.33 8.84 -11.81
C GLU A 31 2.55 7.97 -10.56
N MET A 32 2.38 8.60 -9.41
CA MET A 32 2.34 7.95 -8.11
C MET A 32 1.18 8.52 -7.29
N MET A 33 0.65 7.73 -6.36
CA MET A 33 -0.25 8.25 -5.33
C MET A 33 0.57 9.01 -4.28
N LEU A 34 0.35 10.31 -4.16
CA LEU A 34 1.01 11.17 -3.19
C LEU A 34 0.00 11.78 -2.23
N ALA A 35 0.17 11.48 -0.94
CA ALA A 35 -0.55 12.07 0.17
C ALA A 35 0.11 13.39 0.60
N LYS A 36 -0.71 14.44 0.63
CA LYS A 36 -0.42 15.72 1.23
C LYS A 36 -1.57 16.08 2.16
N GLU A 37 -1.29 16.08 3.46
CA GLU A 37 -2.29 16.29 4.50
C GLU A 37 -3.45 15.30 4.35
N ASP A 38 -4.66 15.80 4.16
CA ASP A 38 -5.91 15.03 4.05
C ASP A 38 -6.27 14.64 2.61
N VAL A 39 -5.35 14.83 1.66
CA VAL A 39 -5.58 14.52 0.23
C VAL A 39 -4.48 13.61 -0.28
N SER A 40 -4.86 12.49 -0.87
CA SER A 40 -3.98 11.59 -1.63
C SER A 40 -4.44 11.55 -3.08
N GLU A 41 -3.57 11.90 -4.02
CA GLU A 41 -3.93 11.99 -5.43
C GLU A 41 -2.79 11.54 -6.35
N PRO A 42 -3.09 11.15 -7.61
CA PRO A 42 -2.08 10.93 -8.63
C PRO A 42 -1.30 12.20 -8.90
N VAL A 43 0.02 12.11 -8.81
CA VAL A 43 0.94 13.20 -9.16
C VAL A 43 2.04 12.65 -10.06
N GLN A 44 2.46 13.46 -11.04
CA GLN A 44 3.58 13.15 -11.90
C GLN A 44 4.88 13.17 -11.11
N LEU A 45 5.61 12.05 -11.11
CA LEU A 45 6.85 11.88 -10.35
C LEU A 45 7.88 12.96 -10.66
N ALA A 46 7.95 13.40 -11.92
CA ALA A 46 8.86 14.46 -12.38
C ALA A 46 8.60 15.84 -11.76
N LEU A 47 7.43 16.04 -11.12
CA LEU A 47 7.04 17.31 -10.49
C LEU A 47 7.25 17.31 -8.97
N ILE A 48 7.74 16.22 -8.39
CA ILE A 48 7.85 16.06 -6.93
C ILE A 48 9.31 16.15 -6.52
N GLU A 49 9.63 17.15 -5.69
CA GLU A 49 11.01 17.35 -5.20
C GLU A 49 11.41 16.28 -4.17
N GLN A 50 10.48 15.93 -3.28
CA GLN A 50 10.73 14.99 -2.20
C GLN A 50 9.46 14.25 -1.82
N TYR A 51 9.61 12.94 -1.61
CA TYR A 51 8.54 12.04 -1.20
C TYR A 51 9.12 10.88 -0.40
N TYR A 52 8.27 10.28 0.42
CA TYR A 52 8.63 9.18 1.31
C TYR A 52 7.52 8.12 1.26
N PRO A 53 7.84 6.82 1.22
CA PRO A 53 6.82 5.78 1.23
C PRO A 53 5.97 5.79 2.50
N GLU A 54 4.65 5.66 2.35
CA GLU A 54 3.72 5.61 3.49
C GLU A 54 3.00 4.25 3.59
N ARG A 55 2.79 3.57 2.45
CA ARG A 55 2.19 2.23 2.42
C ARG A 55 2.98 1.29 1.53
N TRP A 56 3.02 0.03 1.95
CA TRP A 56 3.73 -1.03 1.27
C TRP A 56 2.87 -2.28 1.11
N LEU A 57 3.06 -2.97 -0.02
CA LEU A 57 2.55 -4.32 -0.22
C LEU A 57 3.21 -5.27 0.79
N ALA A 58 2.65 -6.48 0.96
CA ALA A 58 3.21 -7.47 1.89
C ALA A 58 4.69 -7.78 1.65
N ASN A 59 5.18 -7.65 0.40
CA ASN A 59 6.58 -7.88 0.04
C ASN A 59 7.49 -6.65 0.24
N GLY A 60 6.99 -5.57 0.85
CA GLY A 60 7.73 -4.34 1.09
C GLY A 60 7.83 -3.40 -0.12
N THR A 61 7.12 -3.67 -1.22
CA THR A 61 7.08 -2.72 -2.35
C THR A 61 6.19 -1.53 -1.98
N PRO A 62 6.69 -0.29 -2.03
CA PRO A 62 5.90 0.90 -1.73
C PRO A 62 4.88 1.17 -2.86
N TYR A 63 3.68 1.64 -2.51
CA TYR A 63 2.63 1.95 -3.49
C TYR A 63 1.85 3.25 -3.21
N GLU A 64 1.91 3.77 -1.98
CA GLU A 64 1.46 5.13 -1.64
C GLU A 64 2.57 5.85 -0.89
N PHE A 65 2.66 7.15 -1.11
CA PHE A 65 3.75 7.99 -0.63
C PHE A 65 3.21 9.27 -0.03
N SER A 66 4.07 9.98 0.70
CA SER A 66 3.74 11.19 1.44
C SER A 66 4.84 12.24 1.27
N THR A 67 4.48 13.51 1.33
CA THR A 67 5.47 14.61 1.40
C THR A 67 6.10 14.73 2.79
N LEU A 68 5.45 14.18 3.82
CA LEU A 68 6.00 14.08 5.17
C LEU A 68 6.92 12.88 5.26
N LYS A 69 8.08 13.08 5.89
CA LYS A 69 9.07 12.04 6.13
C LYS A 69 8.51 10.90 6.97
N THR A 70 8.74 9.69 6.48
CA THR A 70 8.43 8.41 7.10
C THR A 70 9.67 7.53 7.05
N ASP A 71 9.75 6.57 7.97
CA ASP A 71 10.81 5.57 7.95
C ASP A 71 10.34 4.34 7.16
N ASP A 72 11.26 3.73 6.41
CA ASP A 72 11.01 2.46 5.74
C ASP A 72 10.86 1.32 6.77
N PRO A 73 10.03 0.30 6.48
CA PRO A 73 9.93 -0.89 7.30
C PRO A 73 11.28 -1.62 7.35
N PRO A 74 11.72 -2.07 8.55
CA PRO A 74 12.86 -2.97 8.66
C PRO A 74 12.66 -4.24 7.81
N GLN A 75 13.72 -4.76 7.20
CA GLN A 75 13.62 -5.90 6.28
C GLN A 75 13.06 -7.17 6.96
N ASP A 76 13.44 -7.42 8.22
CA ASP A 76 12.94 -8.53 9.01
C ASP A 76 11.43 -8.42 9.31
N LEU A 77 10.91 -7.20 9.49
CA LEU A 77 9.46 -6.96 9.56
C LEU A 77 8.79 -7.37 8.24
N VAL A 78 9.34 -6.95 7.10
CA VAL A 78 8.78 -7.25 5.77
C VAL A 78 8.74 -8.76 5.52
N GLU A 79 9.85 -9.46 5.75
CA GLU A 79 9.97 -10.90 5.51
C GLU A 79 8.98 -11.69 6.37
N GLU A 80 8.87 -11.36 7.65
CA GLU A 80 7.98 -12.05 8.58
C GLU A 80 6.50 -11.73 8.29
N PHE A 81 6.19 -10.47 7.95
CA PHE A 81 4.84 -10.09 7.52
C PHE A 81 4.43 -10.82 6.24
N TYR A 82 5.31 -10.89 5.24
CA TYR A 82 5.07 -11.63 4.01
C TYR A 82 4.84 -13.12 4.31
N ARG A 83 5.68 -13.74 5.14
CA ARG A 83 5.54 -15.16 5.52
C ARG A 83 4.20 -15.44 6.21
N ILE A 84 3.79 -14.60 7.17
CA ILE A 84 2.50 -14.73 7.86
C ILE A 84 1.37 -14.62 6.84
N THR A 85 1.33 -13.53 6.06
CA THR A 85 0.24 -13.28 5.11
C THR A 85 0.16 -14.35 4.02
N GLN A 86 1.29 -14.82 3.51
CA GLN A 86 1.36 -15.93 2.56
C GLN A 86 0.82 -17.23 3.15
N GLY A 87 1.11 -17.53 4.42
CA GLY A 87 0.58 -18.71 5.12
C GLY A 87 -0.95 -18.75 5.22
N PHE A 88 -1.61 -17.59 5.09
CA PHE A 88 -3.07 -17.46 5.05
C PHE A 88 -3.62 -17.13 3.65
N GLY A 89 -2.77 -17.03 2.62
CA GLY A 89 -3.18 -16.65 1.26
C GLY A 89 -3.63 -15.19 1.10
N LEU A 90 -3.14 -14.29 1.95
CA LEU A 90 -3.54 -12.88 2.02
C LEU A 90 -2.44 -11.89 1.59
N GLN A 91 -1.30 -12.38 1.08
CA GLN A 91 -0.15 -11.56 0.69
C GLN A 91 -0.44 -10.55 -0.43
N ASN A 92 -1.51 -10.76 -1.21
CA ASN A 92 -1.94 -9.84 -2.26
C ASN A 92 -3.13 -8.96 -1.83
N ILE A 93 -3.60 -9.11 -0.60
CA ILE A 93 -4.77 -8.40 -0.04
C ILE A 93 -4.31 -7.48 1.08
N LEU A 94 -3.31 -7.90 1.87
CA LEU A 94 -2.80 -7.15 2.99
C LEU A 94 -1.48 -6.47 2.66
N GLY A 95 -1.32 -5.28 3.22
CA GLY A 95 -0.08 -4.54 3.28
C GLY A 95 0.10 -3.97 4.68
N PHE A 96 1.11 -3.14 4.83
CA PHE A 96 1.30 -2.36 6.05
C PHE A 96 1.56 -0.90 5.70
N TYR A 97 1.34 -0.02 6.66
CA TYR A 97 1.46 1.43 6.51
C TYR A 97 2.17 2.03 7.73
N HIS A 98 2.79 3.19 7.52
CA HIS A 98 3.41 3.95 8.58
C HIS A 98 2.34 4.67 9.38
N ILE A 99 2.29 4.46 10.69
CA ILE A 99 1.31 5.11 11.55
C ILE A 99 1.74 6.57 11.77
N LYS A 100 0.86 7.51 11.43
CA LYS A 100 1.03 8.94 11.74
C LYS A 100 0.37 9.32 13.09
N GLY A 101 0.86 10.40 13.70
CA GLY A 101 0.27 11.02 14.89
C GLY A 101 0.56 10.31 16.23
N SER A 102 0.09 10.91 17.33
CA SER A 102 0.20 10.33 18.68
C SER A 102 -0.81 9.21 18.91
N GLN A 103 -0.68 8.49 20.04
CA GLN A 103 -1.62 7.44 20.42
C GLN A 103 -3.08 7.93 20.53
N ASP A 104 -3.29 9.23 20.75
CA ASP A 104 -4.61 9.85 20.92
C ASP A 104 -5.24 10.33 19.60
N ALA A 105 -4.63 10.04 18.45
CA ALA A 105 -5.16 10.48 17.16
C ALA A 105 -6.56 9.85 16.92
N PRO A 106 -7.55 10.64 16.46
CA PRO A 106 -8.89 10.14 16.22
C PRO A 106 -8.91 9.13 15.06
N ALA A 107 -9.93 8.27 15.04
CA ALA A 107 -10.21 7.45 13.87
C ALA A 107 -10.53 8.35 12.66
N VAL A 108 -10.10 7.91 11.49
CA VAL A 108 -10.27 8.64 10.22
C VAL A 108 -11.20 7.89 9.28
N ILE A 109 -11.97 8.67 8.54
CA ILE A 109 -12.79 8.25 7.41
C ILE A 109 -12.06 8.59 6.12
N GLU A 110 -12.09 7.69 5.16
CA GLU A 110 -11.48 7.86 3.83
C GLU A 110 -12.59 7.86 2.78
N TRP A 111 -12.55 8.79 1.82
CA TRP A 111 -13.45 8.79 0.65
C TRP A 111 -12.84 9.27 -0.67
N THR A 112 -13.34 8.74 -1.79
CA THR A 112 -12.86 9.13 -3.13
C THR A 112 -13.74 10.21 -3.76
N GLU A 113 -13.13 11.30 -4.19
CA GLU A 113 -13.76 12.33 -5.03
C GLU A 113 -12.95 12.54 -6.31
N GLY A 114 -13.52 12.16 -7.46
CA GLY A 114 -12.81 12.19 -8.72
C GLY A 114 -11.61 11.25 -8.71
N TRP A 115 -10.39 11.80 -8.76
CA TRP A 115 -9.13 11.04 -8.69
C TRP A 115 -8.43 11.20 -7.34
N LYS A 116 -9.05 11.93 -6.42
CA LYS A 116 -8.51 12.20 -5.08
C LYS A 116 -9.12 11.24 -4.08
N ASN A 117 -8.29 10.82 -3.15
CA ASN A 117 -8.68 10.13 -1.94
C ASN A 117 -8.54 11.12 -0.78
N LEU A 118 -9.62 11.37 -0.06
CA LEU A 118 -9.76 12.39 0.96
C LEU A 118 -9.90 11.74 2.32
N THR A 119 -9.32 12.35 3.35
CA THR A 119 -9.47 11.91 4.74
C THR A 119 -10.00 13.01 5.64
N ARG A 120 -10.70 12.62 6.71
CA ARG A 120 -11.03 13.52 7.83
C ARG A 120 -11.23 12.73 9.11
N ALA A 121 -11.31 13.42 10.25
CA ALA A 121 -11.72 12.79 11.50
C ALA A 121 -13.17 12.25 11.39
N MET A 122 -13.41 11.07 11.95
CA MET A 122 -14.75 10.48 12.03
C MET A 122 -15.66 11.26 12.97
N THR A 123 -16.91 11.45 12.55
CA THR A 123 -18.01 11.95 13.37
C THR A 123 -18.80 10.80 14.02
N GLU A 124 -19.68 11.10 14.98
CA GLU A 124 -20.58 10.09 15.56
C GLU A 124 -21.56 9.52 14.53
N GLU A 125 -21.96 10.32 13.53
CA GLU A 125 -22.81 9.87 12.43
C GLU A 125 -22.07 8.81 11.58
N ASP A 126 -20.80 9.05 11.24
CA ASP A 126 -19.98 8.09 10.49
C ASP A 126 -19.84 6.76 11.24
N LYS A 127 -19.66 6.81 12.57
CA LYS A 127 -19.58 5.60 13.41
C LYS A 127 -20.88 4.80 13.38
N SER A 128 -22.02 5.49 13.40
CA SER A 128 -23.34 4.85 13.39
C SER A 128 -23.66 4.12 12.08
N ALA A 129 -23.02 4.53 10.98
CA ALA A 129 -23.19 3.95 9.64
C ALA A 129 -22.48 2.60 9.42
N GLN A 130 -21.83 2.03 10.45
CA GLN A 130 -21.08 0.76 10.40
C GLN A 130 -20.14 0.60 9.19
N PRO A 131 -19.16 1.47 9.08
CA PRO A 131 -18.40 1.58 7.85
C PRO A 131 -17.23 0.57 7.81
N VAL A 132 -16.75 0.21 6.61
CA VAL A 132 -15.80 -0.92 6.45
C VAL A 132 -14.40 -0.55 6.92
N GLN A 133 -13.81 -1.40 7.77
CA GLN A 133 -12.44 -1.27 8.25
C GLN A 133 -11.42 -1.70 7.18
N THR A 134 -10.41 -0.88 6.90
CA THR A 134 -9.38 -1.17 5.89
C THR A 134 -7.95 -0.95 6.39
N ALA A 135 -7.76 -0.44 7.60
CA ALA A 135 -6.45 -0.30 8.23
C ALA A 135 -6.59 -0.54 9.73
N TRP A 136 -5.59 -1.16 10.38
CA TRP A 136 -5.58 -1.51 11.79
C TRP A 136 -4.23 -1.13 12.44
N ASN A 137 -4.28 -0.66 13.68
CA ASN A 137 -3.11 -0.37 14.53
C ASN A 137 -3.26 -1.13 15.84
N PHE A 138 -2.39 -2.10 16.10
CA PHE A 138 -2.51 -3.00 17.24
C PHE A 138 -1.92 -2.44 18.55
N GLY A 139 -1.14 -1.35 18.49
CA GLY A 139 -0.49 -0.75 19.66
C GLY A 139 -1.33 0.25 20.45
N ARG A 140 -2.47 0.68 19.92
CA ARG A 140 -3.32 1.73 20.50
C ARG A 140 -4.57 1.21 21.22
N GLY A 141 -4.65 -0.09 21.48
CA GLY A 141 -5.74 -0.69 22.26
C GLY A 141 -7.12 -0.72 21.56
N GLY A 142 -7.21 -0.26 20.32
CA GLY A 142 -8.40 -0.36 19.48
C GLY A 142 -8.00 -0.39 18.00
N PRO A 143 -8.76 -1.06 17.13
CA PRO A 143 -8.47 -1.08 15.70
C PRO A 143 -8.49 0.36 15.17
N ILE A 144 -7.59 0.71 14.22
CA ILE A 144 -7.96 1.78 13.30
C ILE A 144 -9.25 1.27 12.63
N THR A 145 -10.29 2.07 12.77
CA THR A 145 -11.59 1.74 12.24
C THR A 145 -11.68 2.62 11.04
N MET A 146 -11.53 2.06 9.83
CA MET A 146 -11.99 2.84 8.70
C MET A 146 -13.49 2.92 8.80
N ALA A 147 -13.96 4.14 8.64
CA ALA A 147 -15.16 4.30 7.89
C ALA A 147 -14.88 4.27 6.40
N CYS A 148 -15.13 3.14 5.75
CA CYS A 148 -15.54 3.22 4.35
C CYS A 148 -16.95 3.84 4.33
N THR A 149 -17.02 5.17 4.44
CA THR A 149 -18.12 5.92 3.84
C THR A 149 -17.88 6.08 2.33
N ILE A 150 -16.80 5.47 1.83
CA ILE A 150 -16.83 4.77 0.56
C ILE A 150 -17.64 3.49 0.78
N VAL A 151 -18.96 3.59 0.65
CA VAL A 151 -19.58 2.72 -0.36
C VAL A 151 -18.65 2.90 -1.55
N CYS A 152 -17.90 1.86 -1.96
CA CYS A 152 -17.23 1.88 -3.25
C CYS A 152 -18.35 2.25 -4.18
N ASP A 153 -18.43 3.54 -4.53
CA ASP A 153 -19.53 4.00 -5.32
C ASP A 153 -19.17 3.43 -6.68
N THR A 154 -19.71 2.25 -6.91
CA THR A 154 -19.50 1.50 -8.14
C THR A 154 -20.01 2.31 -9.34
N ARG A 155 -20.66 3.46 -9.12
CA ARG A 155 -21.03 4.44 -10.13
C ARG A 155 -19.88 5.37 -10.57
N THR A 156 -18.81 5.55 -9.78
CA THR A 156 -17.72 6.50 -10.11
C THR A 156 -16.37 5.85 -10.42
N THR A 157 -16.19 4.56 -10.12
CA THR A 157 -15.05 3.81 -10.65
C THR A 157 -15.18 3.69 -12.18
N ARG A 158 -14.07 3.86 -12.92
CA ARG A 158 -14.04 3.95 -14.39
C ARG A 158 -14.30 2.59 -15.08
N SER A 159 -15.45 2.00 -14.81
CA SER A 159 -16.12 1.00 -15.61
C SER A 159 -17.61 1.31 -15.49
N GLY A 160 -18.21 1.92 -16.52
CA GLY A 160 -19.62 2.27 -16.57
C GLY A 160 -20.58 1.07 -16.61
N ALA A 161 -20.32 0.04 -15.81
CA ALA A 161 -21.17 -1.11 -15.60
C ALA A 161 -21.50 -1.19 -14.11
N SER A 162 -22.70 -0.74 -13.77
CA SER A 162 -23.34 -1.03 -12.50
C SER A 162 -23.35 -2.55 -12.27
N ASN A 163 -22.89 -2.96 -11.09
CA ASN A 163 -22.85 -4.33 -10.60
C ASN A 163 -21.87 -5.29 -11.29
N ALA A 164 -20.67 -5.44 -10.71
CA ALA A 164 -20.08 -6.76 -10.45
C ALA A 164 -18.76 -6.63 -9.68
N HIS A 165 -18.75 -6.97 -8.39
CA HIS A 165 -17.58 -7.58 -7.74
C HIS A 165 -17.37 -9.01 -8.27
N LYS A 166 -17.26 -9.16 -9.60
CA LYS A 166 -16.95 -10.44 -10.24
C LYS A 166 -15.63 -10.27 -10.96
N GLY A 167 -14.56 -10.68 -10.28
CA GLY A 167 -13.20 -10.64 -10.81
C GLY A 167 -12.40 -9.42 -10.37
N THR A 168 -12.41 -9.08 -9.07
CA THR A 168 -11.34 -8.31 -8.44
C THR A 168 -10.03 -9.01 -8.79
N ARG A 169 -9.36 -8.52 -9.84
CA ARG A 169 -8.00 -8.92 -10.17
C ARG A 169 -7.14 -8.22 -9.14
N THR A 170 -6.79 -8.93 -8.07
CA THR A 170 -5.56 -8.68 -7.33
C THR A 170 -4.46 -8.49 -8.36
N GLN A 171 -3.83 -7.30 -8.37
CA GLN A 171 -2.81 -7.02 -9.36
C GLN A 171 -1.66 -8.02 -9.19
N LEU A 172 -1.43 -8.78 -10.25
CA LEU A 172 -0.21 -9.54 -10.54
C LEU A 172 0.06 -9.35 -12.03
N PRO A 173 1.29 -9.04 -12.46
CA PRO A 173 2.25 -8.09 -11.91
C PRO A 173 2.46 -6.90 -12.88
N LEU A 174 2.76 -5.72 -12.34
CA LEU A 174 3.57 -4.76 -13.09
C LEU A 174 4.96 -5.38 -13.24
N ILE A 175 5.18 -6.01 -14.38
CA ILE A 175 6.52 -6.35 -14.86
C ILE A 175 7.24 -5.02 -15.06
N MET A 176 7.96 -4.56 -14.04
CA MET A 176 9.02 -3.58 -14.23
C MET A 176 10.07 -4.26 -15.09
N ARG A 177 10.03 -3.91 -16.39
CA ARG A 177 11.04 -4.30 -17.37
C ARG A 177 12.41 -3.94 -16.81
N SER A 178 13.31 -4.90 -16.84
CA SER A 178 14.74 -4.70 -16.67
C SER A 178 15.22 -3.55 -17.56
N ASN A 179 15.96 -2.60 -16.98
CA ASN A 179 16.75 -1.65 -17.75
C ASN A 179 17.89 -2.41 -18.48
N PRO A 180 17.99 -2.38 -19.81
CA PRO A 180 19.17 -2.86 -20.52
C PRO A 180 19.93 -1.64 -21.06
N CYS A 181 20.93 -1.15 -20.32
CA CYS A 181 21.95 -0.29 -20.91
C CYS A 181 23.19 -0.25 -20.04
N SER A 182 24.13 -1.15 -20.33
CA SER A 182 25.58 -0.94 -20.22
C SER A 182 26.28 -2.06 -21.00
N ASN A 183 26.49 -1.82 -22.29
CA ASN A 183 27.46 -2.54 -23.10
C ASN A 183 28.76 -1.72 -23.10
N ALA A 184 29.87 -2.32 -22.65
CA ALA A 184 31.21 -2.10 -23.20
C ALA A 184 32.20 -3.02 -22.47
N GLY A 185 32.83 -3.98 -23.17
CA GLY A 185 33.91 -4.79 -22.60
C GLY A 185 34.19 -6.12 -23.29
N THR A 186 34.42 -6.07 -24.60
CA THR A 186 35.25 -6.95 -25.44
C THR A 186 35.91 -8.23 -24.87
N GLN A 187 35.75 -9.30 -25.67
CA GLN A 187 36.75 -10.31 -26.11
C GLN A 187 36.96 -11.64 -25.33
N SER A 188 36.23 -12.66 -25.80
CA SER A 188 36.67 -13.94 -26.41
C SER A 188 37.83 -14.80 -25.83
N HIS A 189 37.45 -16.03 -25.48
CA HIS A 189 38.11 -17.35 -25.67
C HIS A 189 39.32 -17.75 -24.78
N PRO A 190 39.43 -19.04 -24.38
CA PRO A 190 39.61 -20.19 -25.30
C PRO A 190 38.59 -21.33 -25.17
N LYS A 191 38.44 -22.08 -26.27
CA LYS A 191 37.80 -23.40 -26.34
C LYS A 191 38.80 -24.47 -25.88
N THR A 192 38.31 -25.45 -25.15
CA THR A 192 38.99 -26.71 -24.84
C THR A 192 38.19 -27.87 -25.43
N GLU A 193 38.90 -28.95 -25.78
CA GLU A 193 38.46 -30.28 -26.27
C GLU A 193 38.24 -30.36 -27.81
N ASP A 194 38.87 -31.25 -28.60
CA ASP A 194 39.50 -32.55 -28.32
C ASP A 194 40.50 -33.03 -29.41
N SER A 195 41.44 -33.89 -28.97
CA SER A 195 42.06 -35.08 -29.63
C SER A 195 42.62 -35.03 -31.07
N ILE A 196 43.95 -35.27 -31.23
CA ILE A 196 44.61 -36.57 -31.55
C ILE A 196 45.99 -36.56 -30.86
#